data_AF-A0A7V7HQZ9-F1
#
_entry.id   AF-A0A7V7HQZ9-F1
#
_cell.length_a   1.000
_cell.length_b   1.000
_cell.length_c   1.000
_cell.angle_alpha   90.00
_cell.angle_beta   90.00
_cell.angle_gamma   90.00
#
_symmetry.space_group_name_H-M   'P 1'
#
loop_
_entity.id
_entity.type
_entity.pdbx_description
1 polymer ?
#
loop_
_entity_poly.entity_id
_entity_poly.type
_entity_poly.pdbx_seq_one_letter_code
_entity_poly.pdbx_strand_id
1 'polypeptide(L)' 'MQKHKMFKEQGIRTLEHTLPINKHDRSLFYLNPADTKGMSIDYGDYLEEK' A
#
# COMPACT_ATOMS: atom_id res chain seq x y z
N MET A 1 -0.55 -6.20 8.05
CA MET A 1 -1.58 -5.14 8.34
C MET A 1 -0.99 -3.90 9.04
N GLN A 2 0.26 -3.94 9.52
CA GLN A 2 0.87 -2.86 10.28
C GLN A 2 1.20 -1.61 9.42
N LYS A 3 1.53 -1.77 8.13
CA LYS A 3 1.98 -0.66 7.26
C LYS A 3 0.88 0.25 6.75
N HIS A 4 -0.33 -0.28 6.56
CA HIS A 4 -1.48 0.57 6.22
C HIS A 4 -1.81 1.57 7.33
N LYS A 5 -1.74 1.13 8.60
CA LYS A 5 -1.88 2.02 9.75
C LYS A 5 -0.86 3.16 9.71
N MET A 6 0.40 2.85 9.37
CA MET A 6 1.47 3.84 9.22
C MET A 6 1.16 4.89 8.13
N PHE A 7 0.70 4.48 6.94
CA PHE A 7 0.35 5.44 5.89
C PHE A 7 -0.84 6.32 6.28
N LYS A 8 -1.85 5.72 6.92
CA LYS A 8 -3.00 6.46 7.42
C LYS A 8 -2.61 7.47 8.51
N GLU A 9 -1.71 7.11 9.41
CA GLU A 9 -1.14 8.01 10.44
C GLU A 9 -0.33 9.16 9.82
N GLN A 10 0.32 8.93 8.68
CA GLN A 10 1.03 9.96 7.92
C GLN A 10 0.11 10.79 7.00
N GLY A 11 -1.19 10.52 6.99
CA GLY A 11 -2.16 11.23 6.15
C GLY A 11 -2.12 10.84 4.66
N ILE A 12 -1.43 9.75 4.32
CA ILE A 12 -1.31 9.25 2.94
C ILE A 12 -2.51 8.34 2.65
N ARG A 13 -3.29 8.69 1.62
CA ARG A 13 -4.44 7.87 1.21
C ARG A 13 -3.97 6.69 0.37
N THR A 14 -4.46 5.51 0.73
CA THR A 14 -4.21 4.26 0.02
C THR A 14 -5.50 3.74 -0.61
N LEU A 15 -5.38 3.07 -1.75
CA LEU A 15 -6.48 2.37 -2.42
C LEU A 15 -6.49 0.92 -1.95
N GLU A 16 -7.21 0.68 -0.85
CA GLU A 16 -7.23 -0.63 -0.17
C GLU A 16 -8.10 -1.69 -0.86
N HIS A 17 -9.00 -1.30 -1.75
CA HIS A 17 -10.09 -2.18 -2.15
C HIS A 17 -9.70 -3.23 -3.20
N THR A 18 -8.47 -3.21 -3.71
CA THR A 18 -8.04 -4.13 -4.76
C THR A 18 -7.00 -5.15 -4.30
N LEU A 19 -6.36 -4.97 -3.13
CA LEU A 19 -5.18 -5.70 -2.61
C LEU A 19 -4.66 -6.81 -3.54
N PRO A 20 -4.07 -6.44 -4.70
CA PRO A 20 -3.67 -7.43 -5.66
C PRO A 20 -2.48 -8.19 -5.07
N ILE A 21 -2.56 -9.51 -5.03
CA ILE A 21 -1.39 -10.34 -4.75
C ILE A 21 -0.63 -10.46 -6.07
N ASN A 22 0.61 -9.99 -6.11
CA ASN A 22 1.44 -10.14 -7.31
C ASN A 22 2.06 -11.54 -7.40
N LYS A 23 2.71 -11.86 -8.53
CA LYS A 23 3.38 -13.15 -8.79
C LYS A 23 4.49 -13.55 -7.81
N HIS A 24 4.79 -12.69 -6.83
CA HIS A 24 5.78 -12.90 -5.77
C HIS A 24 5.11 -12.95 -4.38
N ASP A 25 3.81 -13.21 -4.31
CA ASP A 25 3.02 -13.33 -3.08
C ASP A 25 3.06 -12.09 -2.19
N ARG A 26 3.20 -10.91 -2.80
CA ARG A 26 3.15 -9.62 -2.09
C ARG A 26 1.83 -8.92 -2.34
N SER A 27 1.23 -8.39 -1.27
CA SER A 27 0.06 -7.52 -1.36
C SER A 27 0.48 -6.14 -1.84
N LEU A 28 -0.11 -5.68 -2.93
CA LEU A 28 0.11 -4.36 -3.48
C LEU A 28 -0.87 -3.35 -2.89
N PHE A 29 -0.36 -2.17 -2.53
CA PHE A 29 -1.13 -1.00 -2.14
C PHE A 29 -0.77 0.15 -3.06
N TYR A 30 -1.79 0.79 -3.63
CA TYR A 30 -1.61 1.98 -4.43
C TYR A 30 -1.66 3.23 -3.55
N LEU A 31 -0.61 4.06 -3.61
CA LEU A 31 -0.57 5.35 -2.93
C LEU A 31 -1.07 6.46 -3.85
N ASN A 32 -1.93 7.34 -3.33
CA ASN A 32 -2.45 8.46 -4.11
C ASN A 32 -1.35 9.48 -4.46
N PRO A 33 -1.12 9.81 -5.74
CA PRO A 33 -0.12 10.77 -6.19
C PRO A 33 -0.22 12.16 -5.55
N ALA A 34 -1.44 12.59 -5.22
CA ALA A 34 -1.67 13.86 -4.54
C ALA A 34 -1.00 13.91 -3.16
N ASP A 35 -0.77 12.75 -2.53
CA ASP A 35 -0.22 12.62 -1.19
C ASP A 35 1.28 12.22 -1.21
N THR A 36 1.82 11.88 -2.38
CA THR A 36 3.19 11.37 -2.57
C THR A 36 4.02 12.25 -3.53
N LYS A 37 3.91 13.58 -3.39
CA LYS A 37 4.65 14.56 -4.22
C LYS A 37 4.49 14.32 -5.74
N GLY A 38 3.35 13.79 -6.17
CA GLY A 38 3.04 13.50 -7.57
C GLY A 38 3.50 12.12 -8.08
N MET A 39 4.00 11.23 -7.21
CA MET A 39 4.51 9.92 -7.63
C MET A 39 3.50 8.80 -7.32
N SER A 40 3.01 8.10 -8.34
CA SER A 40 2.30 6.84 -8.12
C SER A 40 3.29 5.79 -7.63
N ILE A 41 3.02 5.15 -6.49
CA ILE A 41 3.88 4.10 -5.93
C ILE A 41 3.05 2.85 -5.72
N ASP A 42 3.48 1.75 -6.33
CA ASP A 42 3.02 0.41 -6.01
C ASP A 42 3.87 -0.13 -4.86
N TYR A 43 3.31 -0.13 -3.65
CA TYR A 43 4.00 -0.65 -2.48
C TYR A 43 3.61 -2.11 -2.26
N GLY A 44 4.57 -3.02 -2.39
CA GLY A 44 4.39 -4.45 -2.11
C GLY A 44 4.80 -4.78 -0.68
N ASP A 45 3.84 -5.16 0.16
CA ASP A 45 4.12 -5.69 1.50
C ASP A 45 4.05 -7.22 1.48
N TYR A 46 4.86 -7.87 2.32
CA TYR A 46 4.77 -9.32 2.51
C TYR A 46 3.51 -9.61 3.32
N LEU A 47 2.76 -10.65 2.94
CA LEU A 47 1.72 -11.20 3.80
C LEU A 47 2.44 -11.67 5.08
N GLU A 48 2.27 -10.95 6.18
CA GLU A 48 2.74 -11.43 7.49
C GLU A 48 2.20 -12.85 7.67
N GLU A 49 3.09 -13.82 7.93
CA GLU A 49 2.70 -15.20 8.21
C GLU A 49 1.64 -15.19 9.32
N LYS A 50 0.53 -15.88 9.07
CA LYS A 50 -0.60 -16.00 10.01
C LYS A 50 -0.20 -16.72 11.30
#